data_AF-A0A392NKG8-F1
#
_entry.id   AF-A0A392NKG8-F1
#
_cell.length_a   1.000
_cell.length_b   1.000
_cell.length_c   1.000
_cell.angle_alpha   90.00
_cell.angle_beta   90.00
_cell.angle_gamma   90.00
#
_symmetry.space_group_name_H-M   'P 1'
#
loop_
_entity.id
_entity.type
_entity.pdbx_description
1 polymer ?
#
loop_
_entity_poly.entity_id
_entity_poly.type
_entity_poly.pdbx_seq_one_letter_code
_entity_poly.pdbx_strand_id
1 'polypeptide(L)'
;ETFSNEFVSQAWDFYSDSTVEINSFVQGVEIDGIITDFPKTASRYTRNKCLNLGNKTPPYMQPVEAGALYRLIDKPSLPPAMAPYPPLTDSEVIEPPLPPVAKIVSASSPTAGTKSPPGNAQPKVTVCLLSNVALFVASLLLL
;
A
#
# COMPACT_ATOMS: atom_id res chain seq x y z
N GLU A 1 10.30 22.52 -14.29
CA GLU A 1 9.03 22.07 -13.71
C GLU A 1 9.35 21.45 -12.36
N THR A 2 8.83 22.01 -11.28
CA THR A 2 9.20 21.63 -9.92
C THR A 2 8.14 20.68 -9.41
N PHE A 3 8.44 19.38 -9.39
CA PHE A 3 7.55 18.37 -8.81
C PHE A 3 7.45 18.63 -7.30
N SER A 4 6.35 19.25 -6.88
CA SER A 4 6.00 19.38 -5.47
C SER A 4 5.02 18.26 -5.15
N ASN A 5 5.46 17.33 -4.32
CA ASN A 5 4.62 16.25 -3.83
C ASN A 5 3.56 16.84 -2.88
N GLU A 6 2.28 16.62 -3.19
CA GLU A 6 1.12 17.04 -2.38
C GLU A 6 0.88 16.17 -1.13
N PHE A 7 1.62 15.05 -1.02
CA PHE A 7 1.59 14.23 0.18
C PHE A 7 2.45 14.84 1.29
N VAL A 8 1.84 15.00 2.47
CA VAL A 8 2.50 15.50 3.70
C VAL A 8 3.70 14.63 4.11
N SER A 9 3.72 13.37 3.65
CA SER A 9 4.81 12.42 3.81
C SER A 9 5.39 12.01 2.46
N GLN A 10 6.72 11.87 2.38
CA GLN A 10 7.39 11.20 1.26
C GLN A 10 6.78 9.81 1.10
N ALA A 11 6.33 9.46 -0.12
CA ALA A 11 5.81 8.14 -0.40
C ALA A 11 6.90 7.14 -0.05
N TRP A 12 6.67 6.37 1.01
CA TRP A 12 7.59 5.33 1.39
C TRP A 12 7.45 4.19 0.39
N ASP A 13 8.48 3.97 -0.43
CA ASP A 13 8.40 3.02 -1.54
C ASP A 13 8.43 1.54 -1.09
N PHE A 14 8.52 1.21 0.21
CA PHE A 14 8.55 -0.19 0.72
C PHE A 14 9.48 -1.13 -0.07
N TYR A 15 10.55 -0.59 -0.66
CA TYR A 15 11.43 -1.29 -1.61
C TYR A 15 10.69 -1.97 -2.77
N SER A 16 9.59 -1.37 -3.20
CA SER A 16 8.61 -1.88 -4.18
C SER A 16 8.00 -3.25 -3.83
N ASP A 17 8.10 -3.71 -2.58
CA ASP A 17 7.46 -4.95 -2.11
C ASP A 17 6.11 -4.65 -1.45
N SER A 18 5.05 -4.84 -2.23
CA SER A 18 3.66 -4.75 -1.76
C SER A 18 3.34 -5.61 -0.52
N THR A 19 4.08 -6.69 -0.25
CA THR A 19 3.91 -7.50 0.95
C THR A 19 4.42 -6.75 2.18
N VAL A 20 5.57 -6.09 2.06
CA VAL A 20 6.19 -5.29 3.13
C VAL A 20 5.34 -4.07 3.44
N GLU A 21 4.78 -3.44 2.42
CA GLU A 21 3.81 -2.35 2.55
C GLU A 21 2.62 -2.78 3.41
N ILE A 22 1.89 -3.81 2.98
CA ILE A 22 0.72 -4.32 3.72
C ILE A 22 1.14 -4.73 5.14
N ASN A 23 2.28 -5.39 5.29
CA ASN A 23 2.77 -5.83 6.59
C ASN A 23 3.02 -4.68 7.56
N SER A 24 3.53 -3.56 7.04
CA SER A 24 3.85 -2.38 7.84
C SER A 24 2.58 -1.71 8.36
N PHE A 25 1.52 -1.63 7.55
CA PHE A 25 0.23 -1.12 8.00
C PHE A 25 -0.47 -2.08 8.96
N VAL A 26 -0.47 -3.38 8.67
CA VAL A 26 -1.15 -4.38 9.51
C VAL A 26 -0.49 -4.54 10.88
N GLN A 27 0.84 -4.63 10.95
CA GLN A 27 1.54 -4.82 12.24
C GLN A 27 1.88 -3.50 12.93
N GLY A 28 2.09 -2.42 12.19
CA GLY A 28 2.51 -1.13 12.75
C GLY A 28 1.34 -0.21 13.13
N VAL A 29 0.27 -0.22 12.34
CA VAL A 29 -0.91 0.64 12.53
C VAL A 29 -2.14 -0.16 12.96
N GLU A 30 -2.06 -1.50 12.93
CA GLU A 30 -3.13 -2.41 13.38
C GLU A 30 -4.47 -2.18 12.64
N ILE A 31 -4.41 -1.99 11.32
CA ILE A 31 -5.61 -1.80 10.49
C ILE A 31 -6.54 -3.02 10.48
N ASP A 32 -7.85 -2.79 10.46
CA ASP A 32 -8.87 -3.85 10.44
C ASP A 32 -9.08 -4.51 9.07
N GLY A 33 -8.65 -3.85 7.99
CA GLY A 33 -8.93 -4.33 6.63
C GLY A 33 -8.17 -3.59 5.54
N ILE A 34 -8.09 -4.22 4.37
CA ILE A 34 -7.32 -3.74 3.22
C ILE A 34 -8.28 -3.54 2.04
N ILE A 35 -8.42 -2.31 1.57
CA ILE A 35 -9.08 -1.96 0.31
C ILE A 35 -8.00 -1.67 -0.72
N THR A 36 -7.92 -2.47 -1.78
CA THR A 36 -6.85 -2.35 -2.78
C THR A 36 -7.29 -2.86 -4.15
N ASP A 37 -6.75 -2.27 -5.21
CA ASP A 37 -6.92 -2.72 -6.60
C ASP A 37 -6.18 -4.04 -6.89
N PHE A 38 -5.34 -4.51 -5.95
CA PHE A 38 -4.55 -5.74 -6.06
C PHE A 38 -5.03 -6.85 -5.10
N PRO A 39 -6.26 -7.39 -5.27
CA PRO A 39 -6.85 -8.33 -4.32
C PRO A 39 -6.07 -9.65 -4.20
N LYS A 40 -5.34 -10.06 -5.24
CA LYS A 40 -4.49 -11.27 -5.19
C LYS A 40 -3.34 -11.10 -4.19
N THR A 41 -2.75 -9.91 -4.11
CA THR A 41 -1.65 -9.61 -3.18
C THR A 41 -2.16 -9.61 -1.74
N ALA A 42 -3.26 -8.90 -1.47
CA ALA A 42 -3.89 -8.90 -0.15
C ALA A 42 -4.34 -10.32 0.29
N SER A 43 -4.91 -11.09 -0.63
CA SER A 43 -5.29 -12.49 -0.38
C SER A 43 -4.07 -13.39 -0.10
N ARG A 44 -2.95 -13.19 -0.80
CA ARG A 44 -1.69 -13.90 -0.52
C ARG A 44 -1.14 -13.53 0.86
N TYR A 45 -1.15 -12.25 1.20
CA TYR A 45 -0.68 -11.75 2.49
C TYR A 45 -1.50 -12.34 3.64
N THR A 46 -2.82 -12.23 3.61
CA THR A 46 -3.73 -12.75 4.67
C THR A 46 -3.63 -14.27 4.87
N ARG A 47 -3.26 -15.02 3.82
CA ARG A 47 -3.04 -16.47 3.89
C ARG A 47 -1.60 -16.87 4.27
N ASN A 48 -0.72 -15.91 4.50
CA ASN A 48 0.68 -16.16 4.82
C ASN A 48 0.80 -16.77 6.23
N LYS A 49 1.29 -18.00 6.31
CA LYS A 49 1.48 -18.73 7.58
C LYS A 49 2.49 -18.06 8.50
N CYS A 50 3.42 -17.30 7.94
CA CYS A 50 4.47 -16.67 8.71
C CYS A 50 3.96 -15.48 9.56
N LEU A 51 2.73 -14.99 9.33
CA LEU A 51 2.10 -13.98 10.19
C LEU A 51 1.77 -14.51 11.59
N ASN A 52 1.62 -15.83 11.76
CA ASN A 52 1.24 -16.46 13.02
C ASN A 52 2.45 -17.01 13.80
N LEU A 53 3.67 -16.55 13.48
CA LEU A 53 4.89 -17.05 14.11
C LEU A 53 5.23 -16.38 15.45
N GLY A 54 4.58 -15.26 15.79
CA GLY A 54 4.83 -14.51 17.02
C GLY A 54 6.32 -14.21 17.21
N ASN A 55 6.91 -14.69 18.30
CA ASN A 55 8.34 -14.51 18.60
C ASN A 55 9.29 -15.20 17.60
N LYS A 56 8.78 -16.08 16.73
CA LYS A 56 9.56 -16.75 15.67
C LYS A 56 9.47 -16.03 14.33
N THR A 57 8.84 -14.85 14.28
CA THR A 57 8.77 -14.05 13.05
C THR A 57 10.18 -13.63 12.64
N PRO A 58 10.62 -13.97 11.41
CA PRO A 58 11.97 -13.66 10.97
C PRO A 58 12.16 -12.15 10.78
N PRO A 59 13.40 -11.62 10.91
CA PRO A 59 13.67 -10.18 10.86
C PRO A 59 13.19 -9.48 9.57
N TYR A 60 13.24 -10.16 8.42
CA TYR A 60 12.80 -9.59 7.14
C TYR A 60 11.27 -9.43 7.02
N MET A 61 10.51 -10.01 7.96
CA MET A 61 9.05 -9.85 8.05
C MET A 61 8.64 -8.88 9.17
N GLN A 62 9.60 -8.17 9.76
CA GLN A 62 9.29 -7.07 10.67
C GLN A 62 8.70 -5.90 9.86
N PRO A 63 7.71 -5.18 10.41
CA PRO A 63 7.18 -3.99 9.77
C PRO A 63 8.25 -2.90 9.67
N VAL A 64 8.10 -1.99 8.71
CA VAL A 64 8.91 -0.78 8.66
C VAL A 64 8.49 0.15 9.79
N GLU A 65 9.43 0.47 10.68
CA GLU A 65 9.20 1.41 11.78
C GLU A 65 9.06 2.85 11.23
N ALA A 66 7.98 3.53 11.64
CA ALA A 66 7.75 4.92 11.29
C ALA A 66 8.92 5.80 11.77
N GLY A 67 9.48 6.58 10.84
CA GLY A 67 10.61 7.46 11.12
C GLY A 67 11.97 6.77 11.22
N ALA A 68 12.10 5.48 10.92
CA ALA A 68 13.38 4.79 10.92
C ALA A 68 14.43 5.43 9.99
N LEU A 69 14.03 6.00 8.84
CA LEU A 69 14.97 6.71 7.96
C LEU A 69 15.54 7.97 8.59
N TYR A 70 14.80 8.68 9.46
CA TYR A 70 15.35 9.86 10.11
C TYR A 70 16.59 9.53 10.94
N ARG A 71 16.71 8.28 11.42
CA ARG A 71 17.90 7.80 12.13
C ARG A 71 19.12 7.59 11.22
N LEU A 72 18.90 7.43 9.91
CA LEU A 72 19.95 7.23 8.92
C LEU A 72 20.44 8.55 8.30
N ILE A 73 19.65 9.62 8.41
CA ILE A 73 20.02 10.95 7.90
C ILE A 73 21.04 11.57 8.86
N ASP A 74 22.14 12.08 8.31
CA ASP A 74 23.14 12.78 9.12
C ASP A 74 22.53 14.08 9.69
N LYS A 75 22.81 14.38 10.96
CA LYS A 75 22.23 15.54 11.67
C LYS A 75 22.33 16.87 10.90
N PRO A 76 23.48 17.27 10.32
CA PRO A 76 23.58 18.50 9.53
C PRO A 76 22.77 18.49 8.23
N SER A 77 22.35 17.33 7.73
CA SER A 77 21.50 17.21 6.54
C SER A 77 20.00 17.20 6.85
N LEU A 78 19.62 17.14 8.13
CA LEU A 78 18.22 17.29 8.52
C LEU A 78 17.75 18.72 8.21
N PRO A 79 16.51 18.89 7.70
CA PRO A 79 15.94 20.22 7.57
C PRO A 79 15.84 20.86 8.96
N PRO A 80 15.88 22.21 9.03
CA PRO A 80 15.62 22.90 10.28
C PRO A 80 14.26 22.47 10.84
N ALA A 81 14.18 22.35 12.17
CA ALA A 81 12.95 21.96 12.84
C ALA A 81 11.81 22.89 12.41
N MET A 82 10.69 22.30 11.99
CA MET A 82 9.51 23.06 11.60
C MET A 82 8.99 23.83 12.81
N ALA A 83 8.58 25.09 12.60
CA ALA A 83 7.94 25.86 13.65
C ALA A 83 6.66 25.14 14.11
N PRO A 84 6.31 25.21 15.41
CA PRO A 84 5.04 24.67 15.89
C PRO A 84 3.87 25.23 15.09
N TYR A 85 2.92 24.38 14.71
CA TYR A 85 1.68 24.83 14.10
C TYR A 85 0.96 25.78 15.08
N PRO A 86 0.44 26.92 14.61
CA PRO A 86 -0.38 27.78 15.44
C PRO A 86 -1.62 27.02 15.94
N PRO A 87 -2.12 27.34 17.15
CA PRO A 87 -3.34 26.73 17.65
C PRO A 87 -4.52 27.11 16.74
N LEU A 88 -5.35 26.12 16.39
CA LEU A 88 -6.60 26.37 15.65
C LEU A 88 -7.54 27.22 16.50
N THR A 89 -8.09 28.27 15.91
CA THR A 89 -9.14 29.09 16.51
C THR A 89 -10.51 28.72 15.94
N ASP A 90 -11.59 28.90 16.72
CA ASP A 90 -12.95 28.59 16.27
C ASP A 90 -13.34 29.34 14.98
N SER A 91 -12.75 30.51 14.72
CA SER A 91 -12.94 31.28 13.50
C SER A 91 -12.26 30.68 12.26
N GLU A 92 -11.25 29.83 12.43
CA GLU A 92 -10.53 29.16 11.34
C GLU A 92 -11.15 27.81 10.97
N VAL A 93 -11.93 27.23 11.89
CA VAL A 93 -12.69 26.00 11.66
C VAL A 93 -14.05 26.36 11.04
N ILE A 94 -14.03 26.68 9.74
CA ILE A 94 -15.26 26.89 8.97
C ILE A 94 -15.77 25.52 8.52
N GLU A 95 -16.66 24.92 9.32
CA GLU A 95 -17.42 23.76 8.88
C GLU A 95 -18.54 24.21 7.93
N PRO A 96 -18.54 23.78 6.65
CA PRO A 96 -19.68 24.03 5.78
C PRO A 96 -20.93 23.37 6.37
N PRO A 97 -22.13 23.96 6.20
CA PRO A 97 -23.35 23.38 6.71
C PRO A 97 -23.53 21.96 6.15
N LEU A 98 -23.90 21.02 7.02
CA LEU A 98 -24.20 19.65 6.62
C LEU A 98 -25.21 19.65 5.47
N PRO A 99 -25.04 18.82 4.43
CA PRO A 99 -26.00 18.74 3.36
C PRO A 99 -27.39 18.34 3.93
N PRO A 100 -28.49 18.84 3.35
CA PRO A 100 -29.84 18.47 3.79
C PRO A 100 -30.02 16.95 3.82
N VAL A 101 -30.59 16.43 4.91
CA VAL A 101 -30.94 15.02 5.02
C VAL A 101 -32.02 14.72 3.98
N ALA A 102 -31.64 14.10 2.86
CA ALA A 102 -32.60 13.53 1.94
C ALA A 102 -33.27 12.33 2.62
N LYS A 103 -34.61 12.30 2.65
CA LYS A 103 -35.33 11.07 3.01
C LYS A 103 -35.00 10.03 1.94
N ILE A 104 -34.17 9.06 2.30
CA ILE A 104 -33.99 7.84 1.51
C ILE A 104 -35.35 7.15 1.55
N VAL A 105 -36.13 7.27 0.48
CA VAL A 105 -37.19 6.30 0.21
C VAL A 105 -36.48 4.96 0.13
N SER A 106 -36.86 4.00 0.98
CA SER A 106 -36.26 2.67 1.00
C SER A 106 -36.04 2.19 -0.43
N ALA A 107 -34.78 2.03 -0.83
CA ALA A 107 -34.46 1.39 -2.08
C ALA A 107 -35.10 0.00 -2.00
N SER A 108 -36.08 -0.25 -2.88
CA SER A 108 -36.57 -1.59 -3.14
C SER A 108 -35.35 -2.47 -3.38
N SER A 109 -35.25 -3.54 -2.59
CA SER A 109 -34.17 -4.52 -2.70
C SER A 109 -33.89 -4.85 -4.16
N PRO A 110 -32.63 -4.96 -4.59
CA PRO A 110 -32.34 -5.35 -5.96
C PRO A 110 -32.98 -6.72 -6.20
N THR A 111 -33.86 -6.79 -7.19
CA THR A 111 -34.45 -8.04 -7.66
C THR A 111 -33.33 -9.04 -7.92
N ALA A 112 -33.43 -10.23 -7.34
CA ALA A 112 -32.53 -11.34 -7.61
C ALA A 112 -32.49 -11.60 -9.12
N GLY A 113 -31.41 -11.20 -9.81
CA GLY A 113 -31.32 -11.37 -11.26
C GLY A 113 -30.29 -10.53 -12.02
N THR A 114 -29.56 -9.60 -11.39
CA THR A 114 -28.50 -8.88 -12.08
C THR A 114 -27.27 -9.78 -12.24
N LYS A 115 -27.00 -10.19 -13.48
CA LYS A 115 -25.80 -10.94 -13.85
C LYS A 115 -24.55 -10.13 -13.46
N SER A 116 -23.64 -10.77 -12.75
CA SER A 116 -22.34 -10.23 -12.38
C SER A 116 -21.63 -9.67 -13.63
N PRO A 117 -20.89 -8.55 -13.52
CA PRO A 117 -20.00 -8.11 -14.59
C PRO A 117 -19.04 -9.27 -14.95
N PRO A 118 -18.69 -9.47 -16.23
CA PRO A 118 -17.72 -10.48 -16.60
C PRO A 118 -16.43 -10.21 -15.83
N GLY A 119 -16.00 -11.19 -15.02
CA GLY A 119 -14.82 -11.07 -14.17
C GLY A 119 -13.60 -10.65 -14.98
N ASN A 120 -12.77 -9.79 -14.40
CA ASN A 120 -11.55 -9.25 -15.02
C ASN A 120 -10.72 -10.37 -15.66
N ALA A 121 -10.81 -10.47 -16.99
CA ALA A 121 -10.03 -11.39 -17.79
C ALA A 121 -8.61 -10.84 -17.90
N GLN A 122 -7.78 -11.13 -16.89
CA GLN A 122 -6.35 -10.87 -17.03
C GLN A 122 -5.79 -11.77 -18.12
N PRO A 123 -5.11 -11.22 -19.14
CA PRO A 123 -4.49 -12.02 -20.19
C PRO A 123 -3.44 -12.93 -19.54
N LYS A 124 -3.58 -14.23 -19.77
CA LYS A 124 -2.58 -15.23 -19.37
C LYS A 124 -1.39 -15.02 -20.30
N VAL A 125 -0.39 -14.27 -19.85
CA VAL A 125 0.87 -14.10 -20.57
C VAL A 125 1.65 -15.41 -20.43
N THR A 126 1.66 -16.21 -21.48
CA THR A 126 2.56 -17.35 -21.60
C THR A 126 3.98 -16.80 -21.81
N VAL A 127 4.77 -16.79 -20.74
CA VAL A 127 6.19 -16.44 -20.81
C VAL A 127 6.91 -17.55 -21.55
N CYS A 128 7.40 -17.24 -22.76
CA CYS A 128 8.17 -18.15 -23.58
C CYS A 128 9.59 -18.27 -23.00
N LEU A 129 9.83 -19.32 -22.20
CA LEU A 129 11.11 -19.62 -21.52
C LEU A 129 12.29 -19.90 -22.48
N LEU A 130 12.05 -19.96 -23.80
CA LEU A 130 13.06 -20.34 -24.80
C LEU A 130 14.22 -19.35 -24.91
N SER A 131 14.00 -18.06 -24.63
CA SER A 131 15.06 -17.05 -24.77
C SER A 131 16.16 -17.15 -23.71
N ASN A 132 15.83 -17.61 -22.50
CA ASN A 132 16.80 -17.68 -21.40
C ASN A 132 17.68 -18.93 -21.51
N VAL A 133 17.18 -20.02 -22.09
CA VAL A 133 17.95 -21.26 -22.32
C VAL A 133 19.05 -21.02 -23.37
N ALA A 134 18.77 -20.25 -24.43
CA ALA A 134 19.75 -19.94 -25.46
C ALA A 134 20.97 -19.16 -24.92
N LEU A 135 20.74 -18.20 -24.01
CA LEU A 135 21.82 -17.43 -23.37
C LEU A 135 22.67 -18.29 -22.43
N PHE A 136 22.05 -19.22 -21.69
CA PHE A 136 22.77 -20.17 -20.84
C PHE A 136 23.64 -21.14 -21.66
N VAL A 137 23.13 -21.66 -22.77
CA VAL A 137 23.89 -22.58 -23.64
C VAL A 137 25.05 -21.85 -24.34
N ALA A 138 24.84 -20.62 -24.80
CA ALA A 138 25.90 -19.81 -25.39
C ALA A 138 27.03 -19.52 -24.38
N SER A 139 26.69 -19.26 -23.12
CA SER A 139 27.68 -19.02 -22.07
C SER A 139 28.49 -20.27 -21.71
N LEU A 140 27.93 -21.48 -21.85
CA LEU A 140 28.66 -22.73 -21.63
C LEU A 140 29.61 -23.08 -22.79
N LEU A 141 29.30 -22.63 -24.01
CA LEU A 141 30.11 -22.86 -25.21
C LEU A 141 31.26 -21.85 -25.37
N LEU A 142 31.23 -20.75 -24.61
CA LEU A 142 32.27 -19.72 -24.57
C LEU A 142 33.26 -19.90 -23.41
N LEU A 143 33.13 -20.99 -22.64
CA LEU A 143 34.10 -21.45 -21.62
C LEU A 143 34.99 -22.54 -22.22
#